data_AF-A0A2H1IH94-F1
#
_entry.id   AF-A0A2H1IH94-F1
#
_cell.length_a   1.000
_cell.length_b   1.000
_cell.length_c   1.000
_cell.angle_alpha   90.00
_cell.angle_beta   90.00
_cell.angle_gamma   90.00
#
_symmetry.space_group_name_H-M   'P 1'
#
loop_
_entity.id
_entity.type
_entity.pdbx_description
1 polymer ?
#
loop_
_entity_poly.entity_id
_entity_poly.type
_entity_poly.pdbx_seq_one_letter_code
_entity_poly.pdbx_strand_id
1 'polypeptide(L)'
;MLRAAQWVGHSVLVRRHGRDGATISRFRGKSEDVLKVNHYGVPMTRLRRWPYTFAMALSLLVGAAAVFSSLFLDLPLRDPDGFLGPSYIRLPLLILGFIGAGLIVETVRRSGWRHLPTSVVDIAKKEWNTHRLLCIGAGLLSFYVCYVAYRNLKSVLPVYREGTLFDQQLFRLDQWLMGGNTPAVLLHELLGTGIAANLLSIAYLAYLPLIPISLGAVLVLNRRLAVGAWYTTMLSLNWVFGTVSYYLLPSVGPVFSHPEVFRALPETGVSELQESLFDTRLDYLSNPIGSDSIQGVAAFASLHVSVTFAAALFMTLTKQHRAVRAFTWIFFGVTVVATLYFGWHYILDDIAGIGIGWASVALSAWGTGHRRARRRPVAAVSEPVSVPAAKPADSVSRTAGAIL
;
A
#
# COMPACT_ATOMS: atom_id res chain seq x y z
N MET A 1 25.71 -2.34 -47.84
CA MET A 1 25.73 -1.96 -49.27
C MET A 1 25.02 -3.06 -50.07
N LEU A 2 23.94 -2.67 -50.75
CA LEU A 2 23.36 -3.17 -52.03
C LEU A 2 23.25 -4.70 -52.28
N ARG A 3 22.00 -5.19 -52.39
CA ARG A 3 21.31 -5.73 -53.61
C ARG A 3 21.62 -7.21 -53.88
N ALA A 4 20.80 -8.07 -54.48
CA ALA A 4 19.41 -8.10 -54.96
C ALA A 4 19.15 -9.55 -55.46
N ALA A 5 17.88 -9.98 -55.55
CA ALA A 5 17.31 -10.91 -56.55
C ALA A 5 15.91 -11.33 -56.04
N GLN A 6 14.80 -10.69 -56.45
CA GLN A 6 13.99 -10.99 -57.64
C GLN A 6 13.76 -12.49 -57.90
N TRP A 7 12.52 -12.95 -57.70
CA TRP A 7 11.85 -13.86 -58.62
C TRP A 7 10.36 -13.51 -58.70
N VAL A 8 9.87 -13.42 -59.94
CA VAL A 8 8.53 -13.01 -60.38
C VAL A 8 7.73 -14.27 -60.71
N GLY A 9 6.43 -14.26 -60.40
CA GLY A 9 5.47 -15.25 -60.88
C GLY A 9 4.04 -14.73 -60.78
N HIS A 10 3.59 -14.03 -61.82
CA HIS A 10 2.18 -13.75 -62.09
C HIS A 10 1.44 -15.05 -62.46
N SER A 11 0.16 -15.20 -62.06
CA SER A 11 -0.96 -15.33 -63.00
C SER A 11 -2.31 -15.65 -62.32
N VAL A 12 -3.25 -14.73 -62.56
CA VAL A 12 -4.63 -14.95 -63.04
C VAL A 12 -5.75 -15.35 -62.06
N LEU A 13 -6.66 -14.38 -61.95
CA LEU A 13 -8.07 -14.39 -61.55
C LEU A 13 -8.90 -15.55 -62.15
N VAL A 14 -9.77 -16.17 -61.34
CA VAL A 14 -11.08 -16.65 -61.81
C VAL A 14 -12.16 -16.25 -60.80
N ARG A 15 -13.10 -15.44 -61.27
CA ARG A 15 -14.33 -15.01 -60.61
C ARG A 15 -15.44 -15.97 -61.04
N ARG A 16 -16.23 -16.53 -60.12
CA ARG A 16 -17.56 -17.07 -60.43
C ARG A 16 -18.57 -16.69 -59.36
N HIS A 17 -19.68 -16.11 -59.83
CA HIS A 17 -20.89 -15.79 -59.10
C HIS A 17 -21.71 -17.04 -58.77
N GLY A 18 -22.39 -17.00 -57.62
CA GLY A 18 -23.57 -17.82 -57.31
C GLY A 18 -24.35 -17.12 -56.20
N ARG A 19 -25.53 -16.59 -56.55
CA ARG A 19 -26.56 -16.11 -55.60
C ARG A 19 -27.21 -17.33 -54.96
N ASP A 20 -27.57 -17.22 -53.68
CA ASP A 20 -28.90 -17.59 -53.18
C ASP A 20 -29.10 -16.99 -51.77
N GLY A 21 -30.25 -16.37 -51.58
CA GLY A 21 -30.64 -15.69 -50.36
C GLY A 21 -31.39 -16.60 -49.40
N ALA A 22 -31.19 -16.42 -48.10
CA ALA A 22 -32.17 -16.76 -47.09
C ALA A 22 -32.06 -15.77 -45.91
N THR A 23 -33.21 -15.16 -45.62
CA THR A 23 -33.44 -14.09 -44.66
C THR A 23 -33.48 -14.63 -43.23
N ILE A 24 -32.68 -13.99 -42.36
CA ILE A 24 -32.91 -13.67 -40.93
C ILE A 24 -33.78 -14.64 -40.11
N SER A 25 -33.15 -15.31 -39.15
CA SER A 25 -33.73 -15.44 -37.80
C SER A 25 -32.73 -14.98 -36.74
N ARG A 26 -33.01 -13.82 -36.14
CA ARG A 26 -32.35 -13.32 -34.95
C ARG A 26 -32.78 -14.20 -33.77
N PHE A 27 -31.89 -15.04 -33.27
CA PHE A 27 -31.95 -15.48 -31.88
C PHE A 27 -30.96 -14.68 -31.04
N ARG A 28 -31.55 -13.75 -30.29
CA ARG A 28 -30.92 -12.88 -29.30
C ARG A 28 -30.55 -13.73 -28.07
N GLY A 29 -29.44 -14.44 -28.15
CA GLY A 29 -28.80 -15.11 -27.01
C GLY A 29 -28.03 -14.09 -26.17
N LYS A 30 -28.30 -14.06 -24.87
CA LYS A 30 -27.75 -13.16 -23.85
C LYS A 30 -26.25 -12.93 -24.02
N SER A 31 -25.82 -11.68 -23.82
CA SER A 31 -24.43 -11.31 -23.64
C SER A 31 -23.81 -12.16 -22.53
N GLU A 32 -23.08 -13.19 -22.89
CA GLU A 32 -22.14 -13.82 -21.97
C GLU A 32 -21.15 -12.74 -21.56
N ASP A 33 -21.09 -12.49 -20.26
CA ASP A 33 -20.07 -11.68 -19.60
C ASP A 33 -18.72 -12.30 -19.99
N VAL A 34 -18.11 -11.81 -21.08
CA VAL A 34 -16.75 -12.18 -21.47
C VAL A 34 -15.85 -11.72 -20.32
N LEU A 35 -15.54 -12.66 -19.42
CA LEU A 35 -14.66 -12.45 -18.29
C LEU A 35 -13.29 -12.05 -18.84
N LYS A 36 -13.04 -10.74 -18.92
CA LYS A 36 -11.73 -10.22 -19.29
C LYS A 36 -10.71 -10.80 -18.31
N VAL A 37 -9.78 -11.52 -18.90
CA VAL A 37 -8.76 -12.28 -18.22
C VAL A 37 -7.57 -11.36 -17.98
N ASN A 38 -6.95 -11.42 -16.80
CA ASN A 38 -5.73 -10.64 -16.56
C ASN A 38 -4.55 -11.18 -17.41
N HIS A 39 -3.40 -10.50 -17.37
CA HIS A 39 -2.16 -10.91 -18.06
C HIS A 39 -1.70 -12.35 -17.74
N TYR A 40 -2.31 -13.01 -16.74
CA TYR A 40 -1.97 -14.35 -16.26
C TYR A 40 -3.10 -15.38 -16.41
N GLY A 41 -4.14 -15.13 -17.20
CA GLY A 41 -5.15 -16.17 -17.46
C GLY A 41 -6.26 -16.29 -16.40
N VAL A 42 -6.38 -15.37 -15.42
CA VAL A 42 -7.35 -15.48 -14.33
C VAL A 42 -8.61 -14.64 -14.59
N PRO A 43 -9.84 -15.23 -14.46
CA PRO A 43 -11.09 -14.49 -14.53
C PRO A 43 -11.15 -13.41 -13.45
N MET A 44 -11.35 -12.15 -13.85
CA MET A 44 -11.43 -11.03 -12.92
C MET A 44 -12.86 -10.87 -12.39
N THR A 45 -13.04 -10.92 -11.07
CA THR A 45 -14.30 -10.52 -10.41
C THR A 45 -14.62 -9.04 -10.71
N ARG A 46 -15.89 -8.63 -10.61
CA ARG A 46 -16.35 -7.25 -10.92
C ARG A 46 -15.54 -6.17 -10.17
N LEU A 47 -15.14 -6.45 -8.92
CA LEU A 47 -14.28 -5.62 -8.08
C LEU A 47 -12.85 -5.39 -8.61
N ARG A 48 -12.36 -6.25 -9.51
CA ARG A 48 -11.01 -6.17 -10.06
C ARG A 48 -10.92 -5.40 -11.38
N ARG A 49 -12.06 -5.06 -11.99
CA ARG A 49 -12.09 -4.40 -13.33
C ARG A 49 -11.45 -3.00 -13.31
N TRP A 50 -11.46 -2.31 -12.18
CA TRP A 50 -10.77 -1.04 -11.98
C TRP A 50 -9.88 -1.12 -10.72
N PRO A 51 -8.58 -0.79 -10.81
CA PRO A 51 -7.63 -1.10 -9.74
C PRO A 51 -7.91 -0.34 -8.44
N TYR A 52 -8.64 0.78 -8.50
CA TYR A 52 -9.00 1.61 -7.33
C TYR A 52 -10.37 1.25 -6.72
N THR A 53 -11.14 0.34 -7.31
CA THR A 53 -12.46 -0.03 -6.77
C THR A 53 -12.37 -0.55 -5.33
N PHE A 54 -11.35 -1.35 -5.03
CA PHE A 54 -11.15 -1.87 -3.67
C PHE A 54 -10.84 -0.75 -2.68
N ALA A 55 -9.92 0.16 -2.99
CA ALA A 55 -9.59 1.30 -2.13
C ALA A 55 -10.81 2.19 -1.87
N MET A 56 -11.60 2.47 -2.90
CA MET A 56 -12.80 3.31 -2.77
C MET A 56 -13.90 2.61 -1.95
N ALA A 57 -14.14 1.32 -2.18
CA ALA A 57 -15.10 0.56 -1.39
C ALA A 57 -14.69 0.50 0.09
N LEU A 58 -13.40 0.27 0.36
CA LEU A 58 -12.84 0.30 1.70
C LEU A 58 -13.02 1.68 2.36
N SER A 59 -12.71 2.76 1.64
CA SER A 59 -12.86 4.11 2.17
C SER A 59 -14.31 4.48 2.48
N LEU A 60 -15.25 4.06 1.62
CA LEU A 60 -16.68 4.27 1.87
C LEU A 60 -17.16 3.48 3.09
N LEU A 61 -16.71 2.24 3.25
CA LEU A 61 -17.08 1.41 4.40
C LEU A 61 -16.57 1.98 5.73
N VAL A 62 -15.31 2.41 5.77
CA VAL A 62 -14.71 2.96 6.99
C VAL A 62 -15.24 4.36 7.26
N GLY A 63 -15.48 5.16 6.22
CA GLY A 63 -16.18 6.44 6.33
C GLY A 63 -17.58 6.27 6.90
N ALA A 64 -18.35 5.30 6.43
CA ALA A 64 -19.66 4.97 6.98
C ALA A 64 -19.57 4.52 8.44
N ALA A 65 -18.55 3.75 8.83
CA ALA A 65 -18.32 3.36 10.23
C ALA A 65 -18.00 4.56 11.14
N ALA A 66 -17.26 5.55 10.64
CA ALA A 66 -16.98 6.79 11.37
C ALA A 66 -18.24 7.65 11.53
N VAL A 67 -19.04 7.80 10.46
CA VAL A 67 -20.34 8.50 10.53
C VAL A 67 -21.30 7.77 11.47
N PHE A 68 -21.39 6.45 11.37
CA PHE A 68 -22.21 5.65 12.28
C PHE A 68 -21.78 5.85 13.73
N SER A 69 -20.48 5.80 14.03
CA SER A 69 -19.97 6.05 15.38
C SER A 69 -20.29 7.46 15.88
N SER A 70 -20.19 8.46 15.01
CA SER A 70 -20.54 9.84 15.32
C SER A 70 -22.03 9.97 15.70
N LEU A 71 -22.93 9.38 14.90
CA LEU A 71 -24.36 9.38 15.17
C LEU A 71 -24.75 8.53 16.39
N PHE A 72 -24.10 7.39 16.59
CA PHE A 72 -24.41 6.47 17.69
C PHE A 72 -23.99 7.03 19.05
N LEU A 73 -22.85 7.74 19.11
CA LEU A 73 -22.33 8.33 20.33
C LEU A 73 -22.79 9.79 20.55
N ASP A 74 -23.54 10.37 19.61
CA ASP A 74 -23.90 11.79 19.59
C ASP A 74 -22.67 12.72 19.70
N LEU A 75 -21.61 12.36 18.98
CA LEU A 75 -20.34 13.09 18.94
C LEU A 75 -20.09 13.62 17.53
N PRO A 76 -19.64 14.87 17.36
CA PRO A 76 -19.45 15.42 16.02
C PRO A 76 -18.28 14.75 15.30
N LEU A 77 -18.46 14.50 14.00
CA LEU A 77 -17.38 14.11 13.10
C LEU A 77 -16.48 15.33 12.87
N ARG A 78 -15.21 15.22 13.26
CA ARG A 78 -14.26 16.33 13.23
C ARG A 78 -13.30 16.17 12.07
N ASP A 79 -12.90 17.29 11.48
CA ASP A 79 -11.86 17.33 10.47
C ASP A 79 -10.49 17.29 11.15
N PRO A 80 -9.58 16.35 10.84
CA PRO A 80 -8.25 16.36 11.40
C PRO A 80 -7.52 17.63 10.99
N ASP A 81 -7.10 18.41 11.97
CA ASP A 81 -6.26 19.58 11.75
C ASP A 81 -5.08 19.26 10.84
N GLY A 82 -4.72 20.22 10.00
CA GLY A 82 -3.44 20.15 9.32
C GLY A 82 -2.98 21.48 8.81
N PHE A 83 -1.69 21.50 8.49
CA PHE A 83 -0.91 22.69 8.20
C PHE A 83 -1.44 23.59 7.07
N LEU A 84 -2.38 23.11 6.24
CA LEU A 84 -2.92 23.83 5.07
C LEU A 84 -4.37 24.34 5.26
N GLY A 85 -4.82 24.46 6.51
CA GLY A 85 -6.16 24.92 6.84
C GLY A 85 -7.24 23.87 6.59
N PRO A 86 -8.51 24.29 6.47
CA PRO A 86 -9.66 23.40 6.35
C PRO A 86 -9.57 22.43 5.18
N SER A 87 -10.18 21.26 5.30
CA SER A 87 -10.00 20.21 4.29
C SER A 87 -10.50 20.50 2.90
N TYR A 88 -11.53 21.33 2.78
CA TYR A 88 -12.01 21.79 1.48
C TYR A 88 -10.99 22.68 0.75
N ILE A 89 -9.99 23.22 1.44
CA ILE A 89 -8.85 23.96 0.86
C ILE A 89 -7.64 23.03 0.70
N ARG A 90 -7.29 22.30 1.77
CA ARG A 90 -6.13 21.39 1.82
C ARG A 90 -6.19 20.31 0.75
N LEU A 91 -7.34 19.69 0.52
CA LEU A 91 -7.47 18.60 -0.45
C LEU A 91 -7.21 19.03 -1.89
N PRO A 92 -7.90 20.07 -2.43
CA PRO A 92 -7.57 20.60 -3.74
C PRO A 92 -6.11 21.02 -3.85
N LEU A 93 -5.55 21.68 -2.84
CA LEU A 93 -4.15 22.11 -2.85
C LEU A 93 -3.18 20.93 -2.90
N LEU A 94 -3.42 19.86 -2.14
CA LEU A 94 -2.59 18.65 -2.20
C LEU A 94 -2.68 17.99 -3.57
N ILE A 95 -3.88 17.88 -4.14
CA ILE A 95 -4.09 17.33 -5.48
C ILE A 95 -3.32 18.17 -6.51
N LEU A 96 -3.50 19.49 -6.51
CA LEU A 96 -2.83 20.42 -7.42
C LEU A 96 -1.30 20.40 -7.21
N GLY A 97 -0.84 20.36 -5.96
CA GLY A 97 0.56 20.28 -5.59
C GLY A 97 1.22 19.00 -6.11
N PHE A 98 0.57 17.84 -5.93
CA PHE A 98 1.08 16.57 -6.47
C PHE A 98 1.07 16.53 -7.99
N ILE A 99 0.04 17.08 -8.63
CA ILE A 99 -0.02 17.20 -10.09
C ILE A 99 1.12 18.10 -10.60
N GLY A 100 1.27 19.29 -10.01
CA GLY A 100 2.30 20.26 -10.37
C GLY A 100 3.71 19.72 -10.16
N ALA A 101 3.99 19.14 -8.99
CA ALA A 101 5.26 18.50 -8.70
C ALA A 101 5.56 17.35 -9.67
N GLY A 102 4.54 16.55 -10.02
CA GLY A 102 4.64 15.52 -11.04
C GLY A 102 5.07 16.01 -12.40
N LEU A 103 4.40 17.07 -12.87
CA LEU A 103 4.71 17.71 -14.14
C LEU A 103 6.14 18.27 -14.14
N ILE A 104 6.56 18.92 -13.06
CA ILE A 104 7.92 19.48 -12.92
C ILE A 104 8.95 18.35 -12.94
N VAL A 105 8.79 17.30 -12.13
CA VAL A 105 9.74 16.18 -12.06
C VAL A 105 9.85 15.46 -13.40
N GLU A 106 8.73 15.18 -14.07
CA GLU A 106 8.75 14.52 -15.38
C GLU A 106 9.40 15.41 -16.45
N THR A 107 9.15 16.73 -16.40
CA THR A 107 9.75 17.67 -17.36
C THR A 107 11.24 17.81 -17.15
N VAL A 108 11.70 17.97 -15.90
CA VAL A 108 13.13 18.05 -15.57
C VAL A 108 13.86 16.78 -15.98
N ARG A 109 13.25 15.60 -15.77
CA ARG A 109 13.84 14.32 -16.19
C ARG A 109 14.01 14.16 -17.70
N ARG A 110 13.14 14.79 -18.51
CA ARG A 110 13.16 14.62 -19.98
C ARG A 110 13.87 15.72 -20.72
N SER A 111 13.63 16.97 -20.33
CA SER A 111 14.03 18.15 -21.09
C SER A 111 15.09 18.99 -20.38
N GLY A 112 15.43 18.64 -19.13
CA GLY A 112 16.27 19.46 -18.26
C GLY A 112 15.58 20.76 -17.83
N TRP A 113 16.26 21.53 -16.98
CA TRP A 113 15.69 22.75 -16.37
C TRP A 113 15.47 23.90 -17.35
N ARG A 114 16.17 23.91 -18.50
CA ARG A 114 16.22 25.06 -19.42
C ARG A 114 15.03 25.18 -20.38
N HIS A 115 14.22 24.12 -20.54
CA HIS A 115 13.08 24.08 -21.47
C HIS A 115 11.73 23.83 -20.79
N LEU A 116 11.63 24.19 -19.49
CA LEU A 116 10.47 23.92 -18.64
C LEU A 116 9.12 24.42 -19.21
N PRO A 117 8.94 25.69 -19.63
CA PRO A 117 7.61 26.21 -19.94
C PRO A 117 6.95 25.54 -21.15
N THR A 118 7.70 25.35 -22.24
CA THR A 118 7.22 24.71 -23.47
C THR A 118 7.09 23.19 -23.33
N SER A 119 8.01 22.54 -22.61
CA SER A 119 7.97 21.08 -22.41
C SER A 119 6.87 20.64 -21.44
N VAL A 120 6.51 21.45 -20.44
CA VAL A 120 5.43 21.14 -19.48
C VAL A 120 4.09 21.01 -20.21
N VAL A 121 3.77 21.93 -21.12
CA VAL A 121 2.49 21.92 -21.85
C VAL A 121 2.36 20.69 -22.76
N ASP A 122 3.45 20.32 -23.44
CA ASP A 122 3.47 19.16 -24.33
C ASP A 122 3.37 17.83 -23.56
N ILE A 123 4.05 17.74 -22.40
CA ILE A 123 3.98 16.56 -21.52
C ILE A 123 2.60 16.46 -20.87
N ALA A 124 2.03 17.58 -20.42
CA ALA A 124 0.68 17.63 -19.86
C ALA A 124 -0.35 17.11 -20.88
N LYS A 125 -0.32 17.61 -22.12
CA LYS A 125 -1.25 17.18 -23.17
C LYS A 125 -1.07 15.72 -23.58
N LYS A 126 0.16 15.19 -23.57
CA LYS A 126 0.44 13.80 -24.01
C LYS A 126 0.28 12.75 -22.91
N GLU A 127 0.60 13.06 -21.65
CA GLU A 127 0.69 12.06 -20.58
C GLU A 127 -0.33 12.20 -19.45
N TRP A 128 -0.99 13.35 -19.35
CA TRP A 128 -2.00 13.63 -18.35
C TRP A 128 -3.40 13.58 -18.96
N ASN A 129 -3.76 12.40 -19.46
CA ASN A 129 -5.12 12.09 -19.87
C ASN A 129 -6.06 12.14 -18.65
N THR A 130 -7.31 12.59 -18.86
CA THR A 130 -8.41 12.57 -17.89
C THR A 130 -8.50 11.25 -17.12
N HIS A 131 -8.29 10.10 -17.77
CA HIS A 131 -8.30 8.80 -17.07
C HIS A 131 -7.21 8.70 -15.98
N ARG A 132 -6.00 9.21 -16.23
CA ARG A 132 -4.91 9.22 -15.24
C ARG A 132 -5.22 10.17 -14.10
N LEU A 133 -5.75 11.36 -14.40
CA LEU A 133 -6.19 12.32 -13.40
C LEU A 133 -7.28 11.74 -12.49
N LEU A 134 -8.27 11.05 -13.06
CA LEU A 134 -9.32 10.37 -12.30
C LEU A 134 -8.75 9.27 -11.39
N CYS A 135 -7.77 8.50 -11.85
CA CYS A 135 -7.11 7.49 -11.02
C CYS A 135 -6.32 8.10 -9.85
N ILE A 136 -5.55 9.17 -10.11
CA ILE A 136 -4.79 9.88 -9.07
C ILE A 136 -5.77 10.49 -8.06
N GLY A 137 -6.82 11.17 -8.54
CA GLY A 137 -7.86 11.75 -7.71
C GLY A 137 -8.59 10.70 -6.86
N ALA A 138 -8.97 9.56 -7.44
CA ALA A 138 -9.57 8.46 -6.70
C ALA A 138 -8.63 7.88 -5.63
N GLY A 139 -7.33 7.79 -5.94
CA GLY A 139 -6.32 7.35 -4.98
C GLY A 139 -6.17 8.30 -3.80
N LEU A 140 -6.03 9.60 -4.06
CA LEU A 140 -5.92 10.62 -3.02
C LEU A 140 -7.20 10.73 -2.18
N LEU A 141 -8.37 10.71 -2.83
CA LEU A 141 -9.66 10.77 -2.15
C LEU A 141 -9.88 9.56 -1.23
N SER A 142 -9.66 8.35 -1.73
CA SER A 142 -9.85 7.13 -0.92
C SER A 142 -8.89 7.06 0.27
N PHE A 143 -7.63 7.46 0.08
CA PHE A 143 -6.67 7.57 1.18
C PHE A 143 -7.13 8.59 2.22
N TYR A 144 -7.52 9.79 1.79
CA TYR A 144 -7.92 10.86 2.69
C TYR A 144 -9.19 10.51 3.47
N VAL A 145 -10.22 9.96 2.81
CA VAL A 145 -11.43 9.49 3.50
C VAL A 145 -11.09 8.42 4.55
N CYS A 146 -10.21 7.47 4.22
CA CYS A 146 -9.73 6.48 5.21
C CYS A 146 -9.01 7.17 6.37
N TYR A 147 -8.16 8.15 6.10
CA TYR A 147 -7.38 8.87 7.11
C TYR A 147 -8.28 9.66 8.08
N VAL A 148 -9.27 10.40 7.57
CA VAL A 148 -10.25 11.14 8.39
C VAL A 148 -11.08 10.18 9.24
N ALA A 149 -11.58 9.11 8.62
CA ALA A 149 -12.38 8.12 9.32
C ALA A 149 -11.58 7.43 10.43
N TYR A 150 -10.33 7.05 10.14
CA TYR A 150 -9.37 6.54 11.10
C TYR A 150 -9.15 7.50 12.28
N ARG A 151 -8.87 8.79 12.01
CA ARG A 151 -8.64 9.80 13.06
C ARG A 151 -9.85 9.95 13.98
N ASN A 152 -11.06 9.97 13.41
CA ASN A 152 -12.29 10.07 14.19
C ASN A 152 -12.56 8.81 15.01
N LEU A 153 -12.45 7.63 14.41
CA LEU A 153 -12.63 6.35 15.10
C LEU A 153 -11.59 6.17 16.21
N LYS A 154 -10.36 6.64 16.01
CA LYS A 154 -9.33 6.66 17.06
C LYS A 154 -9.70 7.63 18.19
N SER A 155 -10.25 8.80 17.86
CA SER A 155 -10.63 9.81 18.85
C SER A 155 -11.73 9.33 19.80
N VAL A 156 -12.76 8.64 19.27
CA VAL A 156 -13.91 8.17 20.07
C VAL A 156 -13.65 6.87 20.83
N LEU A 157 -12.47 6.26 20.66
CA LEU A 157 -12.10 5.00 21.30
C LEU A 157 -12.27 4.98 22.83
N PRO A 158 -11.86 6.02 23.60
CA PRO A 158 -12.01 6.01 25.05
C PRO A 158 -13.47 5.92 25.50
N VAL A 159 -14.40 6.42 24.69
CA VAL A 159 -15.84 6.36 24.95
C VAL A 159 -16.36 4.94 24.74
N TYR A 160 -16.00 4.30 23.62
CA TYR A 160 -16.42 2.92 23.33
C TYR A 160 -15.84 1.86 24.27
N ARG A 161 -14.62 2.09 24.76
CA ARG A 161 -13.91 1.14 25.62
C ARG A 161 -13.95 1.54 27.09
N GLU A 162 -14.74 2.56 27.44
CA GLU A 162 -14.96 3.05 28.80
C GLU A 162 -13.64 3.27 29.57
N GLY A 163 -12.64 3.82 28.88
CA GLY A 163 -11.31 4.07 29.46
C GLY A 163 -10.49 2.82 29.80
N THR A 164 -10.91 1.61 29.40
CA THR A 164 -10.14 0.37 29.58
C THR A 164 -8.79 0.50 28.88
N LEU A 165 -7.69 0.18 29.58
CA LEU A 165 -6.33 0.22 29.07
C LEU A 165 -5.54 -1.02 29.48
N PHE A 166 -4.68 -1.51 28.59
CA PHE A 166 -3.83 -2.69 28.77
C PHE A 166 -2.35 -2.34 29.00
N ASP A 167 -2.04 -1.08 29.28
CA ASP A 167 -0.68 -0.57 29.49
C ASP A 167 0.09 -1.36 30.57
N GLN A 168 -0.55 -1.73 31.69
CA GLN A 168 0.12 -2.48 32.75
C GLN A 168 0.55 -3.88 32.30
N GLN A 169 -0.29 -4.57 31.53
CA GLN A 169 -0.01 -5.90 31.00
C GLN A 169 1.10 -5.85 29.96
N LEU A 170 1.06 -4.85 29.08
CA LEU A 170 2.08 -4.62 28.06
C LEU A 170 3.42 -4.24 28.67
N PHE A 171 3.43 -3.38 29.68
CA PHE A 171 4.64 -3.00 30.42
C PHE A 171 5.31 -4.19 31.10
N ARG A 172 4.53 -5.06 31.76
CA ARG A 172 5.04 -6.30 32.37
C ARG A 172 5.59 -7.27 31.33
N LEU A 173 4.96 -7.36 30.16
CA LEU A 173 5.44 -8.18 29.06
C LEU A 173 6.79 -7.67 28.56
N ASP A 174 6.92 -6.35 28.38
CA ASP A 174 8.18 -5.72 27.98
C ASP A 174 9.29 -5.98 29.01
N GLN A 175 8.99 -5.82 30.30
CA GLN A 175 9.93 -6.15 31.37
C GLN A 175 10.35 -7.61 31.33
N TRP A 176 9.40 -8.54 31.13
CA TRP A 176 9.71 -9.95 31.03
C TRP A 176 10.59 -10.27 29.82
N LEU A 177 10.30 -9.69 28.65
CA LEU A 177 11.08 -9.87 27.42
C LEU A 177 12.51 -9.32 27.52
N MET A 178 12.69 -8.24 28.28
CA MET A 178 13.97 -7.52 28.41
C MET A 178 14.70 -7.83 29.73
N GLY A 179 14.39 -8.97 30.37
CA GLY A 179 15.12 -9.46 31.55
C GLY A 179 14.97 -8.59 32.80
N GLY A 180 13.82 -7.94 32.98
CA GLY A 180 13.49 -7.06 34.10
C GLY A 180 13.63 -5.56 33.81
N ASN A 181 14.21 -5.19 32.67
CA ASN A 181 14.37 -3.80 32.24
C ASN A 181 13.25 -3.37 31.29
N THR A 182 13.08 -2.07 31.07
CA THR A 182 12.18 -1.58 30.00
C THR A 182 12.97 -1.31 28.72
N PRO A 183 12.34 -1.42 27.53
CA PRO A 183 13.02 -1.15 26.26
C PRO A 183 13.60 0.27 26.20
N ALA A 184 12.85 1.26 26.72
CA ALA A 184 13.28 2.65 26.76
C ALA A 184 14.55 2.84 27.61
N VAL A 185 14.59 2.28 28.83
CA VAL A 185 15.76 2.40 29.71
C VAL A 185 17.01 1.82 29.05
N LEU A 186 16.91 0.63 28.46
CA LEU A 186 18.04 0.01 27.76
C LEU A 186 18.51 0.82 26.56
N LEU A 187 17.58 1.43 25.81
CA LEU A 187 17.92 2.30 24.70
C LEU A 187 18.53 3.62 25.16
N HIS A 188 18.09 4.18 26.29
CA HIS A 188 18.67 5.38 26.88
C HIS A 188 20.08 5.12 27.40
N GLU A 189 20.34 3.97 28.00
CA GLU A 189 21.69 3.55 28.41
C GLU A 189 22.62 3.32 27.21
N LEU A 190 22.11 2.67 26.16
CA LEU A 190 22.91 2.31 24.99
C LEU A 190 23.21 3.51 24.08
N LEU A 191 22.22 4.35 23.81
CA LEU A 191 22.31 5.45 22.85
C LEU A 191 22.55 6.81 23.52
N GLY A 192 22.35 6.90 24.83
CA GLY A 192 22.33 8.15 25.59
C GLY A 192 21.01 8.91 25.43
N THR A 193 20.84 9.96 26.23
CA THR A 193 19.64 10.83 26.22
C THR A 193 19.82 12.12 25.41
N GLY A 194 21.04 12.53 25.06
CA GLY A 194 21.31 13.82 24.41
C GLY A 194 21.16 13.83 22.87
N ILE A 195 22.25 13.54 22.16
CA ILE A 195 22.30 13.62 20.69
C ILE A 195 21.34 12.61 20.03
N ALA A 196 21.27 11.40 20.58
CA ALA A 196 20.40 10.35 20.06
C ALA A 196 18.93 10.78 20.07
N ALA A 197 18.44 11.42 21.16
CA ALA A 197 17.09 11.95 21.21
C ALA A 197 16.82 12.93 20.06
N ASN A 198 17.70 13.89 19.81
CA ASN A 198 17.49 14.86 18.73
C ASN A 198 17.43 14.20 17.34
N LEU A 199 18.34 13.25 17.05
CA LEU A 199 18.37 12.55 15.76
C LEU A 199 17.15 11.63 15.58
N LEU A 200 16.78 10.88 16.62
CA LEU A 200 15.60 10.02 16.60
C LEU A 200 14.31 10.85 16.50
N SER A 201 14.27 12.03 17.13
CA SER A 201 13.13 12.95 17.07
C SER A 201 12.89 13.43 15.64
N ILE A 202 13.95 13.85 14.93
CA ILE A 202 13.87 14.22 13.51
C ILE A 202 13.35 13.04 12.67
N ALA A 203 13.90 11.85 12.88
CA ALA A 203 13.49 10.67 12.12
C ALA A 203 12.03 10.29 12.39
N TYR A 204 11.58 10.37 13.64
CA TYR A 204 10.20 10.10 14.04
C TYR A 204 9.24 11.11 13.39
N LEU A 205 9.53 12.41 13.50
CA LEU A 205 8.68 13.46 12.94
C LEU A 205 8.66 13.46 11.41
N ALA A 206 9.76 13.05 10.76
CA ALA A 206 9.84 12.92 9.31
C ALA A 206 8.79 11.94 8.75
N TYR A 207 8.25 11.01 9.55
CA TYR A 207 7.13 10.17 9.17
C TYR A 207 5.93 10.98 8.67
N LEU A 208 5.57 12.07 9.38
CA LEU A 208 4.37 12.86 9.10
C LEU A 208 4.33 13.39 7.65
N PRO A 209 5.37 14.06 7.12
CA PRO A 209 5.39 14.47 5.71
C PRO A 209 5.73 13.33 4.74
N LEU A 210 6.54 12.34 5.13
CA LEU A 210 6.99 11.30 4.20
C LEU A 210 5.85 10.41 3.70
N ILE A 211 4.81 10.14 4.50
CA ILE A 211 3.65 9.34 4.07
C ILE A 211 2.86 10.00 2.92
N PRO A 212 2.34 11.24 3.06
CA PRO A 212 1.64 11.89 1.96
C PRO A 212 2.56 12.13 0.76
N ILE A 213 3.83 12.50 0.98
CA ILE A 213 4.80 12.71 -0.12
C ILE A 213 5.02 11.41 -0.90
N SER A 214 5.24 10.29 -0.21
CA SER A 214 5.45 9.00 -0.87
C SER A 214 4.21 8.51 -1.61
N LEU A 215 3.00 8.72 -1.05
CA LEU A 215 1.74 8.44 -1.74
C LEU A 215 1.64 9.22 -3.05
N GLY A 216 1.84 10.53 -2.99
CA GLY A 216 1.81 11.39 -4.18
C GLY A 216 2.88 10.99 -5.19
N ALA A 217 4.11 10.75 -4.75
CA ALA A 217 5.20 10.30 -5.60
C ALA A 217 4.85 8.97 -6.30
N VAL A 218 4.27 8.00 -5.59
CA VAL A 218 3.90 6.71 -6.18
C VAL A 218 2.75 6.87 -7.17
N LEU A 219 1.71 7.65 -6.85
CA LEU A 219 0.56 7.91 -7.73
C LEU A 219 0.96 8.65 -9.01
N VAL A 220 1.87 9.61 -8.89
CA VAL A 220 2.20 10.55 -9.96
C VAL A 220 3.35 10.04 -10.82
N LEU A 221 4.44 9.56 -10.21
CA LEU A 221 5.66 9.18 -10.93
C LEU A 221 5.59 7.79 -11.56
N ASN A 222 4.68 6.92 -11.11
CA ASN A 222 4.51 5.61 -11.73
C ASN A 222 3.55 5.66 -12.91
N ARG A 223 4.03 5.22 -14.08
CA ARG A 223 3.20 5.09 -15.29
C ARG A 223 2.13 4.00 -15.17
N ARG A 224 2.35 3.00 -14.32
CA ARG A 224 1.41 1.91 -14.07
C ARG A 224 0.45 2.30 -12.96
N LEU A 225 -0.74 2.76 -13.33
CA LEU A 225 -1.79 3.21 -12.39
C LEU A 225 -2.18 2.14 -11.36
N ALA A 226 -2.02 0.86 -11.72
CA ALA A 226 -2.24 -0.26 -10.80
C ALA A 226 -1.25 -0.27 -9.63
N VAL A 227 0.01 0.14 -9.83
CA VAL A 227 1.02 0.26 -8.76
C VAL A 227 0.62 1.38 -7.79
N GLY A 228 0.11 2.50 -8.32
CA GLY A 228 -0.51 3.56 -7.54
C GLY A 228 -1.65 3.05 -6.68
N ALA A 229 -2.59 2.32 -7.29
CA ALA A 229 -3.72 1.74 -6.57
C ALA A 229 -3.28 0.75 -5.49
N TRP A 230 -2.25 -0.05 -5.75
CA TRP A 230 -1.70 -0.98 -4.76
C TRP A 230 -1.18 -0.21 -3.55
N TYR A 231 -0.37 0.82 -3.76
CA TYR A 231 0.20 1.61 -2.67
C TYR A 231 -0.88 2.37 -1.88
N THR A 232 -1.84 3.01 -2.56
CA THR A 232 -2.98 3.65 -1.89
C THR A 232 -3.78 2.66 -1.06
N THR A 233 -4.15 1.52 -1.64
CA THR A 233 -4.92 0.48 -0.94
C THR A 233 -4.16 -0.04 0.28
N MET A 234 -2.85 -0.24 0.15
CA MET A 234 -1.97 -0.67 1.23
C MET A 234 -2.01 0.35 2.38
N LEU A 235 -1.84 1.63 2.10
CA LEU A 235 -1.90 2.68 3.14
C LEU A 235 -3.28 2.76 3.79
N SER A 236 -4.35 2.72 2.99
CA SER A 236 -5.72 2.67 3.52
C SER A 236 -5.94 1.49 4.45
N LEU A 237 -5.50 0.28 4.07
CA LEU A 237 -5.61 -0.92 4.91
C LEU A 237 -4.83 -0.81 6.22
N ASN A 238 -3.66 -0.15 6.22
CA ASN A 238 -2.92 0.12 7.45
C ASN A 238 -3.81 0.90 8.42
N TRP A 239 -4.45 1.99 7.98
CA TRP A 239 -5.36 2.78 8.82
C TRP A 239 -6.53 1.95 9.37
N VAL A 240 -7.14 1.10 8.54
CA VAL A 240 -8.25 0.24 8.98
C VAL A 240 -7.79 -0.75 10.03
N PHE A 241 -6.75 -1.52 9.75
CA PHE A 241 -6.25 -2.53 10.69
C PHE A 241 -5.68 -1.93 11.95
N GLY A 242 -5.03 -0.76 11.85
CA GLY A 242 -4.61 0.02 13.01
C GLY A 242 -5.80 0.40 13.89
N THR A 243 -6.86 0.96 13.28
CA THR A 243 -8.12 1.26 14.01
C THR A 243 -8.64 0.03 14.73
N VAL A 244 -8.78 -1.10 14.03
CA VAL A 244 -9.28 -2.34 14.63
C VAL A 244 -8.38 -2.79 15.79
N SER A 245 -7.06 -2.73 15.63
CA SER A 245 -6.12 -3.10 16.68
C SER A 245 -6.26 -2.23 17.95
N TYR A 246 -6.50 -0.92 17.79
CA TYR A 246 -6.72 -0.02 18.92
C TYR A 246 -7.93 -0.43 19.76
N TYR A 247 -9.00 -0.92 19.14
CA TYR A 247 -10.19 -1.37 19.86
C TYR A 247 -10.03 -2.75 20.50
N LEU A 248 -9.17 -3.60 19.93
CA LEU A 248 -8.90 -4.95 20.47
C LEU A 248 -8.04 -4.89 21.72
N LEU A 249 -7.00 -4.07 21.72
CA LEU A 249 -6.08 -3.93 22.85
C LEU A 249 -5.76 -2.44 23.10
N PRO A 250 -6.71 -1.68 23.66
CA PRO A 250 -6.49 -0.26 23.95
C PRO A 250 -5.28 -0.03 24.86
N SER A 251 -4.39 0.89 24.48
CA SER A 251 -3.27 1.33 25.31
C SER A 251 -2.88 2.77 24.94
N VAL A 252 -2.25 3.50 25.85
CA VAL A 252 -1.78 4.87 25.60
C VAL A 252 -0.30 4.94 25.25
N GLY A 253 0.51 4.02 25.77
CA GLY A 253 1.95 3.93 25.54
C GLY A 253 2.76 4.23 26.80
N PRO A 254 4.04 3.79 26.86
CA PRO A 254 4.91 3.98 28.02
C PRO A 254 5.06 5.42 28.48
N VAL A 255 5.17 6.40 27.59
CA VAL A 255 5.41 7.80 27.97
C VAL A 255 4.25 8.43 28.73
N PHE A 256 3.02 7.98 28.46
CA PHE A 256 1.83 8.48 29.14
C PHE A 256 1.47 7.66 30.39
N SER A 257 1.82 6.37 30.40
CA SER A 257 1.52 5.47 31.53
C SER A 257 2.62 5.44 32.61
N HIS A 258 3.88 5.62 32.21
CA HIS A 258 5.09 5.56 33.04
C HIS A 258 6.03 6.75 32.70
N PRO A 259 5.56 8.00 32.83
CA PRO A 259 6.30 9.19 32.39
C PRO A 259 7.63 9.39 33.12
N GLU A 260 7.78 8.84 34.33
CA GLU A 260 9.00 8.90 35.13
C GLU A 260 10.24 8.35 34.40
N VAL A 261 10.06 7.37 33.52
CA VAL A 261 11.13 6.76 32.72
C VAL A 261 11.71 7.75 31.70
N PHE A 262 10.93 8.74 31.27
CA PHE A 262 11.27 9.63 30.16
C PHE A 262 11.72 11.03 30.60
N ARG A 263 11.69 11.33 31.91
CA ARG A 263 12.02 12.66 32.46
C ARG A 263 13.45 13.15 32.17
N ALA A 264 14.37 12.22 31.90
CA ALA A 264 15.76 12.55 31.61
C ALA A 264 16.01 12.91 30.13
N LEU A 265 14.99 12.77 29.26
CA LEU A 265 15.09 13.16 27.87
C LEU A 265 15.04 14.68 27.72
N PRO A 266 15.83 15.27 26.80
CA PRO A 266 15.76 16.69 26.50
C PRO A 266 14.44 17.03 25.78
N GLU A 267 14.08 18.31 25.82
CA GLU A 267 13.02 18.83 24.98
C GLU A 267 13.39 18.70 23.49
N THR A 268 12.49 18.10 22.73
CA THR A 268 12.60 17.93 21.27
C THR A 268 11.22 18.09 20.65
N GLY A 269 11.12 18.13 19.32
CA GLY A 269 9.81 18.15 18.66
C GLY A 269 8.94 16.91 18.93
N VAL A 270 9.51 15.81 19.44
CA VAL A 270 8.73 14.66 19.91
C VAL A 270 8.12 14.95 21.28
N SER A 271 8.85 15.61 22.17
CA SER A 271 8.36 16.05 23.48
C SER A 271 7.19 17.03 23.30
N GLU A 272 7.35 18.03 22.43
CA GLU A 272 6.27 18.97 22.05
C GLU A 272 5.03 18.25 21.49
N LEU A 273 5.25 17.22 20.66
CA LEU A 273 4.15 16.41 20.12
C LEU A 273 3.47 15.56 21.21
N GLN A 274 4.23 15.02 22.17
CA GLN A 274 3.68 14.26 23.29
C GLN A 274 2.81 15.14 24.19
N GLU A 275 3.31 16.33 24.54
CA GLU A 275 2.58 17.32 25.33
C GLU A 275 1.30 17.76 24.62
N SER A 276 1.40 18.15 23.34
CA SER A 276 0.24 18.53 22.53
C SER A 276 -0.83 17.42 22.46
N LEU A 277 -0.42 16.16 22.28
CA LEU A 277 -1.34 15.03 22.25
C LEU A 277 -1.97 14.73 23.62
N PHE A 278 -1.23 14.94 24.71
CA PHE A 278 -1.73 14.80 26.06
C PHE A 278 -2.79 15.85 26.37
N ASP A 279 -2.51 17.12 26.07
CA ASP A 279 -3.44 18.23 26.28
C ASP A 279 -4.71 18.07 25.46
N THR A 280 -4.58 17.74 24.17
CA THR A 280 -5.71 17.45 23.26
C THR A 280 -6.57 16.31 23.81
N ARG A 281 -5.95 15.31 24.44
CA ARG A 281 -6.67 14.19 25.06
C ARG A 281 -7.40 14.62 26.32
N LEU A 282 -6.76 15.38 27.20
CA LEU A 282 -7.40 15.87 28.43
C LEU A 282 -8.59 16.78 28.10
N ASP A 283 -8.44 17.69 27.13
CA ASP A 283 -9.52 18.53 26.63
C ASP A 283 -10.70 17.68 26.13
N TYR A 284 -10.42 16.72 25.24
CA TYR A 284 -11.44 15.79 24.73
C TYR A 284 -12.13 14.98 25.84
N LEU A 285 -11.38 14.44 26.80
CA LEU A 285 -11.96 13.65 27.90
C LEU A 285 -12.78 14.50 28.87
N SER A 286 -12.45 15.77 29.04
CA SER A 286 -13.17 16.69 29.92
C SER A 286 -14.51 17.14 29.32
N ASN A 287 -14.59 17.31 28.00
CA ASN A 287 -15.80 17.68 27.30
C ASN A 287 -15.86 17.09 25.87
N PRO A 288 -16.21 15.81 25.71
CA PRO A 288 -16.20 15.15 24.40
C PRO A 288 -17.13 15.77 23.36
N ILE A 289 -18.20 16.45 23.79
CA ILE A 289 -19.19 17.08 22.91
C ILE A 289 -18.71 18.46 22.46
N GLY A 290 -18.28 19.30 23.41
CA GLY A 290 -17.91 20.70 23.14
C GLY A 290 -16.44 20.94 22.81
N SER A 291 -15.57 19.94 22.94
CA SER A 291 -14.17 20.03 22.52
C SER A 291 -14.07 20.01 20.99
N ASP A 292 -13.34 20.93 20.38
CA ASP A 292 -13.01 20.87 18.95
C ASP A 292 -11.82 19.92 18.66
N SER A 293 -11.21 19.37 19.72
CA SER A 293 -10.01 18.55 19.67
C SER A 293 -10.27 17.13 19.13
N ILE A 294 -9.39 16.66 18.24
CA ILE A 294 -9.31 15.24 17.87
C ILE A 294 -8.16 14.59 18.64
N GLN A 295 -8.48 13.87 19.72
CA GLN A 295 -7.45 13.16 20.48
C GLN A 295 -6.92 11.97 19.68
N GLY A 296 -5.59 11.87 19.59
CA GLY A 296 -4.90 10.91 18.75
C GLY A 296 -4.16 9.81 19.51
N VAL A 297 -4.35 9.71 20.83
CA VAL A 297 -3.56 8.83 21.69
C VAL A 297 -4.13 7.42 21.68
N ALA A 298 -3.41 6.52 21.02
CA ALA A 298 -3.54 5.08 21.19
C ALA A 298 -2.25 4.42 20.67
N ALA A 299 -1.70 3.49 21.44
CA ALA A 299 -0.40 2.86 21.19
C ALA A 299 -0.54 1.54 20.40
N PHE A 300 -1.32 0.56 20.85
CA PHE A 300 -1.35 -0.76 20.18
C PHE A 300 -2.32 -0.84 18.98
N ALA A 301 -1.91 -1.15 17.76
CA ALA A 301 -0.57 -1.45 17.29
C ALA A 301 0.13 -0.22 16.69
N SER A 302 1.45 -0.30 16.57
CA SER A 302 2.30 0.78 16.06
C SER A 302 2.09 0.99 14.56
N LEU A 303 1.33 2.04 14.22
CA LEU A 303 1.09 2.41 12.83
C LEU A 303 2.32 2.99 12.14
N HIS A 304 3.21 3.65 12.89
CA HIS A 304 4.50 4.10 12.39
C HIS A 304 5.32 2.92 11.85
N VAL A 305 5.44 1.86 12.64
CA VAL A 305 6.14 0.63 12.26
C VAL A 305 5.40 -0.10 11.13
N SER A 306 4.07 -0.21 11.23
CA SER A 306 3.26 -0.86 10.20
C SER A 306 3.42 -0.22 8.81
N VAL A 307 3.28 1.11 8.72
CA VAL A 307 3.32 1.84 7.46
C VAL A 307 4.73 1.89 6.88
N THR A 308 5.75 2.13 7.71
CA THR A 308 7.15 2.16 7.25
C THR A 308 7.63 0.79 6.79
N PHE A 309 7.26 -0.28 7.51
CA PHE A 309 7.50 -1.66 7.07
C PHE A 309 6.78 -1.96 5.74
N ALA A 310 5.50 -1.63 5.65
CA ALA A 310 4.70 -1.84 4.45
C ALA A 310 5.31 -1.12 3.24
N ALA A 311 5.76 0.13 3.43
CA ALA A 311 6.46 0.89 2.40
C ALA A 311 7.78 0.21 1.98
N ALA A 312 8.63 -0.20 2.93
CA ALA A 312 9.90 -0.88 2.63
C ALA A 312 9.70 -2.20 1.88
N LEU A 313 8.71 -2.99 2.30
CA LEU A 313 8.32 -4.23 1.64
C LEU A 313 7.78 -3.95 0.23
N PHE A 314 6.89 -2.96 0.07
CA PHE A 314 6.34 -2.56 -1.23
C PHE A 314 7.44 -2.10 -2.19
N MET A 315 8.37 -1.25 -1.76
CA MET A 315 9.49 -0.79 -2.60
C MET A 315 10.39 -1.94 -3.02
N THR A 316 10.54 -2.95 -2.16
CA THR A 316 11.27 -4.18 -2.47
C THR A 316 10.53 -5.05 -3.48
N LEU A 317 9.23 -5.28 -3.30
CA LEU A 317 8.41 -6.11 -4.19
C LEU A 317 8.22 -5.50 -5.58
N THR A 318 8.16 -4.16 -5.66
CA THR A 318 8.10 -3.42 -6.93
C THR A 318 9.47 -3.19 -7.58
N LYS A 319 10.54 -3.71 -6.97
CA LYS A 319 11.94 -3.64 -7.46
C LYS A 319 12.39 -2.21 -7.72
N GLN A 320 12.08 -1.29 -6.80
CA GLN A 320 12.59 0.08 -6.90
C GLN A 320 14.11 0.14 -6.81
N HIS A 321 14.67 1.29 -7.19
CA HIS A 321 16.11 1.53 -7.14
C HIS A 321 16.71 1.15 -5.77
N ARG A 322 17.92 0.57 -5.78
CA ARG A 322 18.57 0.02 -4.57
C ARG A 322 18.66 1.04 -3.43
N ALA A 323 18.90 2.31 -3.75
CA ALA A 323 18.99 3.39 -2.75
C ALA A 323 17.64 3.66 -2.08
N VAL A 324 16.54 3.65 -2.84
CA VAL A 324 15.19 3.85 -2.29
C VAL A 324 14.84 2.70 -1.35
N ARG A 325 15.12 1.46 -1.76
CA ARG A 325 14.91 0.28 -0.93
C ARG A 325 15.71 0.35 0.37
N ALA A 326 17.01 0.63 0.26
CA ALA A 326 17.90 0.77 1.42
C ALA A 326 17.40 1.86 2.36
N PHE A 327 17.08 3.04 1.82
CA PHE A 327 16.51 4.15 2.59
C PHE A 327 15.24 3.75 3.34
N THR A 328 14.26 3.11 2.67
CA THR A 328 13.02 2.72 3.35
C THR A 328 13.22 1.66 4.43
N TRP A 329 14.17 0.74 4.26
CA TRP A 329 14.48 -0.27 5.29
C TRP A 329 15.22 0.35 6.48
N ILE A 330 16.16 1.27 6.23
CA ILE A 330 16.83 2.04 7.29
C ILE A 330 15.81 2.88 8.03
N PHE A 331 14.95 3.61 7.32
CA PHE A 331 13.90 4.45 7.92
C PHE A 331 12.95 3.62 8.79
N PHE A 332 12.53 2.44 8.33
CA PHE A 332 11.77 1.48 9.14
C PHE A 332 12.52 1.11 10.43
N GLY A 333 13.78 0.67 10.33
CA GLY A 333 14.58 0.28 11.51
C GLY A 333 14.75 1.42 12.51
N VAL A 334 15.06 2.63 12.02
CA VAL A 334 15.17 3.83 12.86
C VAL A 334 13.81 4.19 13.49
N THR A 335 12.71 4.00 12.76
CA THR A 335 11.36 4.24 13.29
C THR A 335 11.05 3.31 14.46
N VAL A 336 11.37 2.01 14.36
CA VAL A 336 11.22 1.05 15.48
C VAL A 336 12.03 1.49 16.70
N VAL A 337 13.27 1.93 16.50
CA VAL A 337 14.10 2.41 17.62
C VAL A 337 13.49 3.67 18.23
N ALA A 338 13.07 4.63 17.41
CA ALA A 338 12.48 5.88 17.89
C ALA A 338 11.16 5.66 18.65
N THR A 339 10.30 4.74 18.18
CA THR A 339 9.02 4.44 18.84
C THR A 339 9.23 3.90 20.25
N LEU A 340 10.19 3.00 20.45
CA LEU A 340 10.54 2.45 21.75
C LEU A 340 11.31 3.46 22.62
N TYR A 341 12.27 4.18 22.03
CA TYR A 341 13.12 5.16 22.73
C TYR A 341 12.31 6.29 23.38
N PHE A 342 11.30 6.81 22.68
CA PHE A 342 10.44 7.87 23.20
C PHE A 342 9.22 7.37 23.97
N GLY A 343 9.06 6.05 24.12
CA GLY A 343 7.94 5.49 24.87
C GLY A 343 6.59 5.63 24.20
N TRP A 344 6.55 5.69 22.87
CA TRP A 344 5.29 5.66 22.13
C TRP A 344 4.63 4.29 22.19
N HIS A 345 5.44 3.24 22.17
CA HIS A 345 5.00 1.87 21.93
C HIS A 345 5.72 0.88 22.85
N TYR A 346 5.02 -0.21 23.16
CA TYR A 346 5.60 -1.43 23.72
C TYR A 346 6.17 -2.31 22.60
N ILE A 347 7.01 -3.31 22.92
CA ILE A 347 7.59 -4.21 21.90
C ILE A 347 6.49 -4.92 21.10
N LEU A 348 5.43 -5.35 21.79
CA LEU A 348 4.33 -6.06 21.17
C LEU A 348 3.58 -5.19 20.14
N ASP A 349 3.50 -3.87 20.36
CA ASP A 349 2.87 -2.93 19.44
C ASP A 349 3.61 -2.90 18.10
N ASP A 350 4.94 -2.93 18.13
CA ASP A 350 5.79 -2.91 16.94
C ASP A 350 5.75 -4.25 16.19
N ILE A 351 5.74 -5.39 16.91
CA ILE A 351 5.55 -6.72 16.32
C ILE A 351 4.19 -6.81 15.61
N ALA A 352 3.13 -6.36 16.28
CA ALA A 352 1.79 -6.30 15.70
C ALA A 352 1.75 -5.34 14.50
N GLY A 353 2.44 -4.21 14.58
CA GLY A 353 2.63 -3.27 13.48
C GLY A 353 3.23 -3.93 12.24
N ILE A 354 4.33 -4.69 12.38
CA ILE A 354 4.92 -5.45 11.27
C ILE A 354 3.90 -6.43 10.66
N GLY A 355 3.13 -7.13 11.50
CA GLY A 355 2.07 -8.04 11.07
C GLY A 355 0.98 -7.34 10.24
N ILE A 356 0.50 -6.19 10.71
CA ILE A 356 -0.48 -5.35 10.00
C ILE A 356 0.11 -4.83 8.68
N GLY A 357 1.36 -4.38 8.68
CA GLY A 357 2.03 -3.88 7.49
C GLY A 357 2.16 -4.96 6.42
N TRP A 358 2.55 -6.17 6.81
CA TRP A 358 2.60 -7.33 5.93
C TRP A 358 1.21 -7.67 5.36
N ALA A 359 0.20 -7.76 6.22
CA ALA A 359 -1.17 -8.08 5.81
C ALA A 359 -1.71 -7.03 4.83
N SER A 360 -1.45 -5.74 5.11
CA SER A 360 -1.84 -4.62 4.26
C SER A 360 -1.19 -4.72 2.88
N VAL A 361 0.10 -5.03 2.79
CA VAL A 361 0.80 -5.24 1.50
C VAL A 361 0.22 -6.44 0.75
N ALA A 362 0.01 -7.56 1.43
CA ALA A 362 -0.45 -8.80 0.81
C ALA A 362 -1.90 -8.69 0.29
N LEU A 363 -2.80 -8.14 1.10
CA LEU A 363 -4.22 -7.98 0.76
C LEU A 363 -4.42 -6.91 -0.31
N SER A 364 -3.69 -5.79 -0.24
CA SER A 364 -3.72 -4.78 -1.29
C SER A 364 -3.16 -5.30 -2.62
N ALA A 365 -2.11 -6.13 -2.60
CA ALA A 365 -1.59 -6.79 -3.80
C ALA A 365 -2.64 -7.72 -4.41
N TRP A 366 -3.36 -8.48 -3.56
CA TRP A 366 -4.45 -9.35 -4.01
C TRP A 366 -5.64 -8.55 -4.56
N GLY A 367 -6.04 -7.47 -3.89
CA GLY A 367 -7.18 -6.62 -4.28
C GLY A 367 -6.93 -5.89 -5.60
N THR A 368 -5.69 -5.46 -5.84
CA THR A 368 -5.30 -4.72 -7.06
C THR A 368 -4.76 -5.59 -8.19
N GLY A 369 -4.72 -6.92 -8.02
CA GLY A 369 -4.34 -7.87 -9.07
C GLY A 369 -2.83 -8.09 -9.25
N HIS A 370 -1.99 -7.69 -8.29
CA HIS A 370 -0.53 -7.85 -8.30
C HIS A 370 -0.03 -9.19 -7.72
N ARG A 371 -0.91 -10.18 -7.50
CA ARG A 371 -0.47 -11.50 -7.04
C ARG A 371 0.53 -12.09 -8.04
N ARG A 372 1.75 -12.40 -7.56
CA ARG A 372 2.71 -13.24 -8.31
C ARG A 372 1.95 -14.48 -8.76
N ALA A 373 1.87 -14.72 -10.07
CA ALA A 373 1.53 -16.04 -10.56
C ALA A 373 2.49 -17.00 -9.86
N ARG A 374 1.94 -17.85 -8.98
CA ARG A 374 2.66 -18.98 -8.41
C ARG A 374 3.31 -19.65 -9.62
N ARG A 375 4.65 -19.67 -9.70
CA ARG A 375 5.34 -20.40 -10.78
C ARG A 375 4.70 -21.77 -10.78
N ARG A 376 3.88 -22.06 -11.80
CA ARG A 376 3.44 -23.43 -12.04
C ARG A 376 4.75 -24.20 -12.11
N PRO A 377 4.97 -25.25 -11.28
CA PRO A 377 6.01 -26.19 -11.60
C PRO A 377 5.78 -26.52 -13.07
N VAL A 378 6.79 -26.27 -13.91
CA VAL A 378 6.76 -26.80 -15.27
C VAL A 378 6.49 -28.27 -15.05
N ALA A 379 5.29 -28.73 -15.44
CA ALA A 379 4.97 -30.14 -15.40
C ALA A 379 6.13 -30.80 -16.13
N ALA A 380 6.81 -31.71 -15.43
CA ALA A 380 7.85 -32.52 -16.03
C ALA A 380 7.30 -33.00 -17.37
N VAL A 381 8.01 -32.65 -18.44
CA VAL A 381 7.71 -33.11 -19.79
C VAL A 381 7.43 -34.60 -19.67
N SER A 382 6.17 -34.98 -19.91
CA SER A 382 5.79 -36.37 -20.03
C SER A 382 6.76 -37.01 -21.01
N GLU A 383 7.51 -38.01 -20.53
CA GLU A 383 8.40 -38.80 -21.37
C GLU A 383 7.67 -39.20 -22.66
N PRO A 384 8.34 -39.14 -23.82
CA PRO A 384 7.73 -39.62 -25.05
C PRO A 384 7.42 -41.11 -24.87
N VAL A 385 6.15 -41.45 -25.05
CA VAL A 385 5.66 -42.83 -25.15
C VAL A 385 6.58 -43.60 -26.08
N SER A 386 7.26 -44.61 -25.55
CA SER A 386 8.07 -45.55 -26.32
C SER A 386 7.16 -46.33 -27.27
N VAL A 387 7.25 -46.03 -28.56
CA VAL A 387 6.67 -46.85 -29.61
C VAL A 387 7.49 -48.15 -29.69
N PRO A 388 6.88 -49.35 -29.60
CA PRO A 388 7.63 -50.59 -29.64
C PRO A 388 8.24 -50.79 -31.03
N ALA A 389 9.54 -51.06 -31.06
CA ALA A 389 10.30 -51.32 -32.28
C ALA A 389 9.74 -52.56 -33.01
N ALA A 390 9.40 -52.40 -34.28
CA ALA A 390 8.98 -53.47 -35.17
C ALA A 390 10.14 -54.44 -35.40
N LYS A 391 9.87 -55.75 -35.26
CA LYS A 391 10.80 -56.83 -35.59
C LYS A 391 11.17 -56.78 -37.09
N PRO A 392 12.44 -56.99 -37.47
CA PRO A 392 12.82 -57.09 -38.87
C PRO A 392 12.30 -58.41 -39.47
N ALA A 393 11.73 -58.31 -40.67
CA ALA A 393 11.37 -59.44 -41.50
C ALA A 393 12.59 -59.87 -42.31
N ASP A 394 13.12 -61.06 -42.02
CA ASP A 394 14.12 -61.71 -42.84
C ASP A 394 13.47 -62.30 -44.10
N SER A 395 14.01 -61.96 -45.26
CA SER A 395 13.62 -62.52 -46.55
C SER A 395 14.77 -63.30 -47.18
N VAL A 396 14.57 -64.62 -47.30
CA VAL A 396 15.01 -65.55 -48.37
C VAL A 396 16.49 -65.98 -48.44
N SER A 397 16.74 -67.28 -48.21
CA SER A 397 17.14 -68.29 -49.25
C SER A 397 17.40 -69.65 -48.56
N ARG A 398 16.60 -70.68 -48.89
CA ARG A 398 16.89 -71.82 -49.79
C ARG A 398 18.11 -72.71 -49.42
N THR A 399 17.74 -73.95 -49.11
CA THR A 399 18.33 -75.26 -49.50
C THR A 399 19.59 -75.81 -48.84
N ALA A 400 19.42 -77.02 -48.29
CA ALA A 400 20.28 -78.22 -48.32
C ALA A 400 21.75 -78.06 -47.87
N GLY A 401 22.34 -78.89 -47.03
CA GLY A 401 22.02 -80.23 -46.59
C GLY A 401 23.36 -80.91 -46.24
N ALA A 402 23.33 -81.73 -45.19
CA ALA A 402 24.23 -82.83 -44.89
C ALA A 402 25.69 -82.55 -44.42
N ILE A 403 26.08 -83.48 -43.54
CA ILE A 403 27.40 -84.05 -43.28
C ILE A 403 28.09 -83.61 -41.97
N LEU A 404 28.11 -84.62 -41.07
CA LEU A 404 28.99 -84.96 -39.95
C LEU A 404 28.96 -84.11 -38.68
#